data_AF-A0A6N8VVJ5-F1
#
_entry.id   AF-A0A6N8VVJ5-F1
#
_cell.length_a   1.000
_cell.length_b   1.000
_cell.length_c   1.000
_cell.angle_alpha   90.00
_cell.angle_beta   90.00
_cell.angle_gamma   90.00
#
_symmetry.space_group_name_H-M   'P 1'
#
loop_
_entity.id
_entity.type
_entity.pdbx_description
1 polymer ?
#
loop_
_entity_poly.entity_id
_entity_poly.type
_entity_poly.pdbx_seq_one_letter_code
_entity_poly.pdbx_strand_id
1 'polypeptide(L)' 'MRPDALVRFDPETESFQSWAIPSGVGIIRHVWVTGENKLLIHQSSSNRIGVVTIKDLAN' A
#
# COMPACT_ATOMS: atom_id res chain seq x y z
N MET A 1 1.76 19.56 4.89
CA MET A 1 1.88 18.66 3.72
C MET A 1 1.02 17.43 3.99
N ARG A 2 0.13 17.04 3.06
CA ARG A 2 -0.66 15.81 3.17
C ARG A 2 0.15 14.66 2.53
N PRO A 3 0.35 13.52 3.19
CA PRO A 3 1.04 12.39 2.57
C PRO A 3 0.19 11.80 1.44
N ASP A 4 0.87 11.32 0.38
CA ASP A 4 0.23 10.49 -0.65
C ASP A 4 -0.36 9.22 -0.01
N ALA A 5 -1.45 8.72 -0.57
CA ALA A 5 -2.14 7.54 -0.07
C ALA A 5 -1.97 6.36 -1.04
N LEU A 6 -1.59 5.20 -0.49
CA LEU A 6 -1.82 3.93 -1.17
C LEU A 6 -3.25 3.48 -0.83
N VAL A 7 -4.01 3.08 -1.84
CA VAL A 7 -5.42 2.67 -1.67
C VAL A 7 -5.61 1.25 -2.21
N ARG A 8 -6.30 0.40 -1.46
CA ARG A 8 -6.80 -0.92 -1.88
C ARG A 8 -8.32 -0.87 -1.91
N PHE A 9 -8.90 -1.40 -2.98
CA PHE A 9 -10.34 -1.66 -3.09
C PHE A 9 -10.58 -3.16 -2.91
N ASP A 10 -11.58 -3.50 -2.10
CA ASP A 10 -12.03 -4.86 -1.87
C ASP A 10 -13.36 -5.08 -2.62
N PRO A 11 -13.39 -5.89 -3.70
CA PRO A 11 -14.58 -6.04 -4.52
C PRO A 11 -15.68 -6.89 -3.86
N GLU A 12 -15.38 -7.71 -2.86
CA GLU A 12 -16.40 -8.52 -2.18
C GLU A 12 -17.23 -7.69 -1.20
N THR A 13 -16.58 -6.72 -0.55
CA THR A 13 -17.21 -5.84 0.45
C THR A 13 -17.47 -4.42 -0.05
N GLU A 14 -17.06 -4.13 -1.28
CA GLU A 14 -17.09 -2.80 -1.90
C GLU A 14 -16.43 -1.71 -1.03
N SER A 15 -15.41 -2.08 -0.26
CA SER A 15 -14.78 -1.21 0.73
C SER A 15 -13.37 -0.77 0.35
N PHE A 16 -12.95 0.36 0.90
CA PHE A 16 -11.61 0.91 0.67
C PHE A 16 -10.77 0.86 1.93
N GLN A 17 -9.51 0.48 1.76
CA GLN A 17 -8.46 0.63 2.76
C GLN A 17 -7.39 1.58 2.25
N SER A 18 -6.85 2.41 3.13
CA SER A 18 -5.81 3.36 2.75
C SER A 18 -4.69 3.41 3.77
N TRP A 19 -3.48 3.62 3.27
CA TRP A 19 -2.27 3.79 4.06
C TRP A 19 -1.57 5.07 3.63
N ALA A 20 -1.17 5.89 4.61
CA ALA A 20 -0.31 7.03 4.36
C ALA A 20 1.09 6.55 3.96
N ILE A 21 1.65 7.12 2.90
CA ILE A 21 3.04 6.88 2.51
C ILE A 21 3.93 7.86 3.29
N PRO A 22 4.75 7.41 4.26
CA PRO A 22 5.44 8.31 5.19
C PRO A 22 6.47 9.21 4.51
N SER A 23 7.01 8.80 3.36
CA SER A 23 8.03 9.58 2.67
C SER A 23 7.50 10.90 2.13
N GLY A 24 6.19 11.04 1.88
CA GLY A 24 5.57 12.23 1.26
C GLY A 24 6.05 12.53 -0.16
N VAL A 25 7.03 11.78 -0.67
CA VAL A 25 7.67 11.90 -1.98
C VAL A 25 7.99 10.48 -2.43
N GLY A 26 7.26 9.95 -3.42
CA GLY A 26 7.32 8.52 -3.71
C GLY A 26 6.51 8.10 -4.92
N ILE A 27 7.07 8.17 -6.13
CA ILE A 27 6.45 7.49 -7.28
C ILE A 27 6.53 5.99 -7.04
N ILE A 28 5.37 5.37 -6.79
CA ILE A 28 5.22 3.92 -6.77
C ILE A 28 5.21 3.41 -8.20
N ARG A 29 6.17 2.55 -8.55
CA ARG A 29 6.27 1.99 -9.91
C ARG A 29 5.92 0.52 -9.99
N HIS A 30 6.12 -0.21 -8.90
CA HIS A 30 5.87 -1.64 -8.83
C HIS A 30 5.16 -1.96 -7.52
N VAL A 31 4.14 -2.82 -7.62
CA VAL A 31 3.40 -3.38 -6.49
C VAL A 31 3.34 -4.89 -6.69
N TRP A 32 3.52 -5.64 -5.61
CA TRP A 32 3.42 -7.11 -5.65
C TRP A 32 2.75 -7.64 -4.38
N VAL A 33 2.06 -8.78 -4.49
CA VAL A 33 1.47 -9.48 -3.34
C VAL A 33 2.40 -10.58 -2.87
N THR A 34 2.76 -10.60 -1.59
CA THR A 34 3.58 -11.66 -1.00
C THR A 34 2.75 -12.89 -0.66
N GLY A 35 3.39 -14.05 -0.45
CA GLY A 35 2.71 -15.25 0.06
C GLY A 35 2.01 -15.07 1.42
N GLU A 36 2.44 -14.11 2.24
CA GLU A 36 1.80 -13.75 3.52
C GLU A 36 0.65 -12.73 3.38
N ASN A 37 0.09 -12.54 2.17
CA ASN A 37 -0.98 -11.59 1.89
C ASN A 37 -0.67 -10.12 2.28
N LYS A 38 0.59 -9.69 2.11
CA LYS A 38 1.03 -8.31 2.25
C LYS A 38 1.31 -7.70 0.88
N LEU A 39 1.36 -6.37 0.81
CA LEU A 39 1.80 -5.66 -0.39
C LEU A 39 3.26 -5.22 -0.25
N LEU A 40 4.08 -5.54 -1.25
CA LEU A 40 5.37 -4.92 -1.47
C LEU A 40 5.22 -3.75 -2.43
N ILE A 41 5.80 -2.60 -2.08
CA ILE A 41 5.82 -1.41 -2.93
C ILE A 41 7.24 -0.93 -3.15
N HIS A 42 7.58 -0.57 -4.39
CA HIS A 42 8.84 0.08 -4.71
C HIS A 42 8.65 1.58 -4.93
N GLN A 43 9.26 2.40 -4.07
CA GLN A 43 9.31 3.85 -4.16
C GLN A 43 10.56 4.30 -4.91
N SER A 44 10.41 4.56 -6.21
CA SER A 44 11.54 4.84 -7.10
C SER A 44 12.27 6.16 -6.78
N SER A 45 11.56 7.19 -6.35
CA SER A 45 12.16 8.49 -6.03
C SER A 45 12.96 8.51 -4.73
N SER A 46 12.72 7.54 -3.83
CA SER A 46 13.41 7.44 -2.54
C SER A 46 14.35 6.22 -2.48
N ASN A 47 14.36 5.37 -3.51
CA ASN A 47 15.09 4.10 -3.57
C ASN A 47 14.81 3.20 -2.35
N ARG A 48 13.53 3.02 -2.02
CA ARG A 48 13.08 2.21 -0.87
C ARG A 48 12.02 1.18 -1.26
N ILE A 49 12.04 0.07 -0.54
CA ILE A 49 10.95 -0.93 -0.54
C ILE A 49 10.12 -0.73 0.73
N GLY A 50 8.80 -0.69 0.56
CA GLY A 50 7.84 -0.68 1.65
C GLY A 50 7.07 -2.00 1.71
N VAL A 51 6.72 -2.42 2.92
CA VAL A 51 5.78 -3.52 3.17
C VAL A 51 4.51 -2.91 3.76
N VAL A 52 3.36 -3.30 3.20
CA VAL A 52 2.05 -2.86 3.69
C VAL A 52 1.28 -4.08 4.16
N THR A 53 0.88 -4.06 5.43
CA THR A 53 0.01 -5.08 6.01
C THR A 53 -1.43 -4.77 5.62
N ILE A 54 -2.05 -5.69 4.89
CA ILE A 54 -3.49 -5.68 4.65
C ILE A 54 -4.15 -6.09 5.96
N LYS A 55 -5.06 -5.27 6.47
CA LYS A 55 -5.86 -5.65 7.62
C LYS A 55 -7.06 -6.39 7.08
N ASP A 56 -7.05 -7.71 7.16
CA ASP A 56 -8.29 -8.44 6.97
C ASP A 56 -9.22 -8.02 8.11
N LEU A 57 -10.40 -7.50 7.76
CA LEU A 57 -11.47 -7.36 8.74
C LEU A 57 -11.80 -8.80 9.11
N ALA A 58 -11.30 -9.25 10.25
CA ALA A 58 -11.66 -10.57 10.77
C ALA A 58 -13.19 -10.68 10.75
N ASN A 59 -13.69 -11.72 10.08
CA ASN A 59 -14.99 -12.27 10.41
C ASN A 59 -14.97 -12.81 11.84
#